data_AF-A0A355A488-F1
#
_entry.id   AF-A0A355A488-F1
#
_cell.length_a   1.000
_cell.length_b   1.000
_cell.length_c   1.000
_cell.angle_alpha   90.00
_cell.angle_beta   90.00
_cell.angle_gamma   90.00
#
_symmetry.space_group_name_H-M   'P 1'
#
loop_
_entity.id
_entity.type
_entity.pdbx_description
1 polymer ?
#
loop_
_entity_poly.entity_id
_entity_poly.type
_entity_poly.pdbx_seq_one_letter_code
_entity_poly.pdbx_strand_id
1 'polypeptide(L)'
;ESIPANIYEASAMDGASPYQHFFFITLPLIKPFFTIALILRAIDAFRIFELPMVLAGRNTMFLGTYAYSEYFDYNNIHSSGAASTILLILIAIFVFSYVVTVGAKEVDE
;
A
#
# COMPACT_ATOMS: atom_id res chain seq x y z
N GLU A 1 1.89 21.24 -6.03
CA GLU A 1 1.30 22.07 -7.09
C GLU A 1 1.32 21.32 -8.41
N SER A 2 0.31 20.49 -8.67
CA SER A 2 0.26 19.64 -9.88
C SER A 2 -1.06 19.71 -10.63
N ILE A 3 -2.08 20.37 -10.07
CA ILE A 3 -3.36 20.59 -10.74
C ILE A 3 -3.47 22.11 -11.02
N PRO A 4 -3.53 22.53 -12.28
CA PRO A 4 -3.58 23.95 -12.61
C PRO A 4 -4.91 24.56 -12.15
N ALA A 5 -4.83 25.77 -11.57
CA ALA A 5 -5.97 26.44 -10.93
C ALA A 5 -7.16 26.69 -11.87
N ASN A 6 -6.88 26.80 -13.18
CA ASN A 6 -7.89 26.99 -14.22
C ASN A 6 -8.93 25.85 -14.28
N ILE A 7 -8.58 24.62 -13.91
CA ILE A 7 -9.53 23.49 -13.90
C ILE A 7 -10.53 23.64 -12.73
N TYR A 8 -10.07 24.14 -11.59
CA TYR A 8 -10.92 24.42 -10.44
C TYR A 8 -11.81 25.66 -10.68
N GLU A 9 -11.29 26.69 -11.36
CA GLU A 9 -12.08 27.86 -11.73
C GLU A 9 -13.17 27.52 -12.76
N ALA A 10 -12.86 26.70 -13.77
CA ALA A 10 -13.85 26.25 -14.76
C ALA A 10 -14.98 25.43 -14.12
N SER A 11 -14.63 24.49 -13.22
CA SER A 11 -15.64 23.66 -12.54
C SER A 11 -16.47 24.42 -11.51
N ALA A 12 -15.93 25.49 -10.91
CA ALA A 12 -16.70 26.41 -10.07
C ALA A 12 -17.72 27.22 -10.91
N MET A 13 -17.34 27.62 -12.12
CA MET A 13 -18.26 28.28 -13.07
C MET A 13 -19.38 27.33 -13.54
N ASP A 14 -19.12 26.03 -13.63
CA ASP A 14 -20.10 24.98 -13.92
C ASP A 14 -20.97 24.59 -12.71
N GLY A 15 -20.78 25.23 -11.55
CA GLY A 15 -21.60 25.00 -10.35
C GLY A 15 -21.30 23.68 -9.63
N ALA A 16 -20.11 23.11 -9.80
CA ALA A 16 -19.73 21.88 -9.12
C ALA A 16 -19.66 22.07 -7.59
N SER A 17 -20.29 21.16 -6.85
CA SER A 17 -20.18 21.12 -5.39
C SER A 17 -18.77 20.65 -4.94
N PRO A 18 -18.34 20.96 -3.70
CA PRO A 18 -17.02 20.56 -3.20
C PRO A 18 -16.77 19.04 -3.25
N TYR A 19 -17.83 18.23 -3.06
CA TYR A 19 -17.74 16.77 -3.21
C TYR A 19 -17.50 16.36 -4.66
N GLN A 20 -18.15 17.02 -5.61
CA GLN A 20 -17.92 16.76 -7.04
C GLN A 20 -16.50 17.16 -7.46
N HIS A 21 -15.98 18.28 -6.96
CA HIS A 21 -14.58 18.66 -7.17
C HIS A 21 -13.57 17.61 -6.69
N PHE A 22 -13.83 16.98 -5.54
CA PHE A 22 -12.94 15.95 -5.02
C PHE A 22 -12.97 14.69 -5.88
N PHE A 23 -14.17 14.11 -6.13
CA PHE A 23 -14.28 12.81 -6.78
C PHE A 23 -14.10 12.83 -8.30
N PHE A 24 -14.45 13.94 -8.98
CA PHE A 24 -14.40 14.02 -10.44
C PHE A 24 -13.18 14.75 -11.00
N ILE A 25 -12.51 15.58 -10.19
CA ILE A 25 -11.34 16.35 -10.64
C ILE A 25 -10.10 15.93 -9.86
N THR A 26 -10.12 16.08 -8.54
CA THR A 26 -8.92 15.90 -7.73
C THR A 26 -8.48 14.43 -7.70
N LEU A 27 -9.39 13.52 -7.35
CA LEU A 27 -9.11 12.09 -7.19
C LEU A 27 -8.64 11.42 -8.50
N PRO A 28 -9.26 11.67 -9.67
CA PRO A 28 -8.79 11.10 -10.94
C PRO A 28 -7.43 11.66 -11.37
N LEU A 29 -7.18 12.97 -11.18
CA LEU A 29 -5.92 13.59 -11.56
C LEU A 29 -4.73 13.10 -10.70
N ILE A 30 -4.96 12.78 -9.43
CA ILE A 30 -3.91 12.24 -8.54
C ILE A 30 -3.82 10.71 -8.57
N LYS A 31 -4.80 10.02 -9.16
CA LYS A 31 -4.91 8.54 -9.22
C LYS A 31 -3.57 7.85 -9.55
N PRO A 32 -2.81 8.21 -10.61
CA PRO A 32 -1.55 7.51 -10.93
C PRO A 32 -0.49 7.66 -9.83
N PHE A 33 -0.37 8.84 -9.21
CA PHE A 33 0.55 9.06 -8.10
C PHE A 33 0.10 8.34 -6.83
N PHE A 34 -1.20 8.35 -6.56
CA PHE A 34 -1.80 7.71 -5.40
C PHE A 34 -1.63 6.18 -5.46
N THR A 35 -1.75 5.58 -6.64
CA THR A 35 -1.51 4.15 -6.87
C THR A 35 -0.12 3.73 -6.41
N ILE A 36 0.93 4.46 -6.83
CA ILE A 36 2.31 4.15 -6.44
C ILE A 36 2.50 4.34 -4.93
N ALA A 37 2.00 5.43 -4.37
CA ALA A 37 2.07 5.69 -2.94
C ALA A 37 1.40 4.59 -2.11
N LEU A 38 0.25 4.09 -2.57
CA LEU A 38 -0.48 3.01 -1.90
C LEU A 38 0.30 1.69 -1.93
N ILE A 39 0.93 1.34 -3.05
CA ILE A 39 1.78 0.15 -3.16
C ILE A 39 2.93 0.22 -2.16
N LEU A 40 3.69 1.32 -2.16
CA LEU A 40 4.82 1.50 -1.26
C LEU A 40 4.36 1.43 0.19
N ARG A 41 3.25 2.10 0.53
CA ARG A 41 2.72 2.10 1.88
C ARG A 41 2.23 0.72 2.33
N ALA A 42 1.63 -0.05 1.43
CA ALA A 42 1.21 -1.41 1.70
C ALA A 42 2.40 -2.34 1.93
N ILE A 43 3.45 -2.24 1.10
CA ILE A 43 4.69 -3.01 1.27
C ILE A 43 5.29 -2.73 2.66
N ASP A 44 5.38 -1.46 3.06
CA ASP A 44 5.90 -1.09 4.38
C ASP A 44 5.03 -1.65 5.52
N ALA A 45 3.71 -1.61 5.36
CA ALA A 45 2.78 -2.16 6.34
C ALA A 45 2.92 -3.68 6.49
N PHE A 46 3.14 -4.44 5.41
CA PHE A 46 3.38 -5.89 5.49
C PHE A 46 4.71 -6.25 6.15
N ARG A 47 5.72 -5.38 6.05
CA ARG A 47 7.06 -5.61 6.60
C ARG A 47 7.19 -5.18 8.07
N ILE A 48 6.17 -4.55 8.65
CA ILE A 48 6.26 -4.07 10.03
C ILE A 48 6.23 -5.24 11.01
N PHE A 49 7.30 -5.37 11.80
CA PHE A 49 7.40 -6.39 12.85
C PHE A 49 7.56 -5.75 14.23
N GLU A 50 8.18 -4.57 14.32
CA GLU A 50 8.44 -3.89 15.59
C GLU A 50 7.16 -3.47 16.32
N LEU A 51 6.24 -2.76 15.65
CA LEU A 51 5.01 -2.30 16.28
C LEU A 51 4.14 -3.45 16.82
N PRO A 52 3.85 -4.51 16.04
CA PRO A 52 3.11 -5.65 16.57
C PRO A 52 3.83 -6.37 17.72
N MET A 53 5.15 -6.48 17.64
CA MET A 53 5.95 -7.12 18.69
C MET A 53 5.90 -6.32 20.01
N VAL A 54 5.94 -4.99 19.94
CA VAL A 54 5.84 -4.13 21.13
C VAL A 54 4.43 -4.14 21.73
N LEU A 55 3.40 -4.09 20.88
CA LEU A 55 2.01 -3.96 21.32
C LEU A 55 1.37 -5.28 21.77
N ALA A 56 1.56 -6.34 20.99
CA ALA A 56 0.93 -7.64 21.23
C ALA A 56 1.89 -8.68 21.86
N GLY A 57 3.19 -8.38 21.88
CA GLY A 57 4.19 -9.31 22.36
C GLY A 57 4.21 -10.60 21.55
N ARG A 58 4.46 -11.71 22.24
CA ARG A 58 4.54 -13.06 21.64
C ARG A 58 3.19 -13.77 21.54
N ASN A 59 2.12 -13.17 22.07
CA ASN A 59 0.78 -13.78 22.10
C ASN A 59 0.06 -13.70 20.76
N THR A 60 0.43 -12.75 19.90
CA THR A 60 -0.13 -12.62 18.55
C THR A 60 1.00 -12.45 17.56
N MET A 61 1.43 -13.57 16.97
CA MET A 61 2.51 -13.57 15.99
C MET A 61 1.97 -13.29 14.59
N PHE A 62 2.40 -12.17 14.02
CA PHE A 62 2.39 -11.93 12.59
C PHE A 62 3.60 -12.60 11.94
N LEU A 63 3.56 -12.80 10.62
CA LEU A 63 4.63 -13.50 9.90
C LEU A 63 6.01 -12.83 10.06
N GLY A 64 6.05 -11.49 10.08
CA GLY A 64 7.27 -10.73 10.35
C GLY A 64 7.82 -10.93 11.76
N THR A 65 6.95 -10.91 12.78
CA THR A 65 7.35 -11.16 14.19
C THR A 65 7.76 -12.61 14.43
N TYR A 66 7.14 -13.55 13.71
CA TYR A 66 7.51 -14.97 13.76
C TYR A 66 8.91 -15.18 13.18
N ALA A 67 9.18 -14.64 11.98
CA ALA A 67 10.49 -14.72 11.36
C ALA A 67 11.59 -14.10 12.24
N TYR A 68 11.29 -12.98 12.89
CA TYR A 68 12.18 -12.35 13.86
C TYR A 68 12.45 -13.25 15.07
N SER A 69 11.39 -13.77 15.72
CA SER A 69 11.53 -14.61 16.92
C SER A 69 12.29 -15.91 16.63
N GLU A 70 12.03 -16.56 15.49
CA GLU A 70 12.78 -17.76 15.07
C GLU A 70 14.28 -17.48 14.92
N TYR A 71 14.66 -16.32 14.38
CA TYR A 71 16.07 -15.97 14.21
C TYR A 71 16.74 -15.58 15.52
N PHE A 72 16.12 -14.69 16.31
CA PHE A 72 16.75 -14.08 17.48
C PHE A 72 16.54 -14.87 18.78
N ASP A 73 15.34 -15.42 19.01
CA ASP A 73 15.04 -16.15 20.26
C ASP A 73 15.46 -17.62 20.16
N TYR A 74 15.18 -18.25 19.02
CA TYR A 74 15.32 -19.70 18.84
C TYR A 74 16.53 -20.11 18.00
N ASN A 75 17.26 -19.14 17.42
CA ASN A 75 18.42 -19.35 16.56
C ASN A 75 18.14 -20.32 15.39
N ASN A 76 16.90 -20.36 14.91
CA ASN A 76 16.42 -21.21 13.84
C ASN A 76 16.36 -20.44 12.52
N ILE A 77 17.53 -20.38 11.87
CA ILE A 77 17.74 -19.64 10.62
C ILE A 77 16.87 -20.21 9.48
N HIS A 78 16.63 -21.53 9.47
CA HIS A 78 15.87 -22.18 8.41
C HIS A 78 14.38 -21.79 8.45
N SER A 79 13.75 -21.87 9.62
CA SER A 79 12.35 -21.46 9.78
C SER A 79 12.17 -19.95 9.55
N SER A 80 13.10 -19.13 10.03
CA SER A 80 13.09 -17.68 9.80
C SER A 80 13.20 -17.36 8.30
N GLY A 81 14.12 -18.02 7.59
CA GLY A 81 14.30 -17.87 6.14
C GLY A 81 13.06 -18.29 5.34
N ALA A 82 12.45 -19.42 5.72
CA ALA A 82 11.20 -19.89 5.10
C ALA A 82 10.06 -18.88 5.29
N ALA A 83 9.84 -18.38 6.52
CA ALA A 83 8.82 -17.40 6.81
C ALA A 83 9.05 -16.07 6.05
N SER A 84 10.29 -15.61 5.98
CA SER A 84 10.67 -14.40 5.23
C SER A 84 10.43 -14.57 3.73
N THR A 85 10.69 -15.76 3.18
CA THR A 85 10.44 -16.08 1.76
C THR A 85 8.94 -16.12 1.47
N ILE A 86 8.14 -16.71 2.35
CA ILE A 86 6.68 -16.71 2.23
C ILE A 86 6.15 -15.27 2.27
N LEU A 87 6.64 -14.43 3.19
CA LEU A 87 6.27 -13.02 3.27
C LEU A 87 6.59 -12.28 1.97
N LEU A 88 7.77 -12.50 1.39
CA LEU A 88 8.16 -11.93 0.11
C LEU A 88 7.19 -12.32 -1.00
N ILE A 89 6.83 -13.61 -1.10
CA ILE A 89 5.89 -14.11 -2.11
C ILE A 89 4.51 -13.46 -1.94
N LEU A 90 4.01 -13.33 -0.71
CA LEU A 90 2.73 -12.67 -0.44
C LEU A 90 2.74 -11.20 -0.86
N ILE A 91 3.81 -10.47 -0.55
CA ILE A 91 3.97 -9.08 -0.98
C ILE A 91 4.04 -9.01 -2.51
N ALA A 92 4.79 -9.89 -3.16
CA ALA A 92 4.90 -9.92 -4.61
C ALA A 92 3.54 -10.21 -5.28
N ILE A 93 2.76 -11.17 -4.78
CA ILE A 93 1.41 -11.46 -5.27
C ILE A 93 0.50 -10.25 -5.09
N PHE A 94 0.53 -9.60 -3.93
CA PHE A 94 -0.26 -8.40 -3.66
C PHE A 94 0.07 -7.28 -4.63
N VAL A 95 1.36 -6.95 -4.78
CA VAL A 95 1.83 -5.89 -5.68
C VAL A 95 1.47 -6.22 -7.12
N PHE A 96 1.74 -7.44 -7.56
CA PHE A 96 1.43 -7.88 -8.92
C PHE A 96 -0.07 -7.81 -9.22
N SER A 97 -0.90 -8.35 -8.32
CA SER A 97 -2.37 -8.31 -8.46
C SER A 97 -2.89 -6.88 -8.51
N TYR A 98 -2.34 -5.98 -7.69
CA TYR A 98 -2.74 -4.58 -7.66
C TYR A 98 -2.33 -3.85 -8.93
N VAL A 99 -1.07 -4.02 -9.38
CA VAL A 99 -0.57 -3.41 -10.63
C VAL A 99 -1.34 -3.91 -11.84
N VAL A 100 -1.67 -5.20 -11.93
CA VAL A 100 -2.48 -5.73 -13.04
C VAL A 100 -3.89 -5.13 -13.03
N THR A 101 -4.51 -5.01 -11.86
CA THR A 101 -5.89 -4.48 -11.75
C THR A 101 -5.98 -2.98 -12.03
N VAL A 102 -4.96 -2.21 -11.63
CA VAL A 102 -4.93 -0.76 -11.86
C VAL A 102 -4.37 -0.42 -13.24
N GLY A 103 -3.31 -1.10 -13.67
CA GLY A 103 -2.70 -0.92 -14.98
C GLY A 103 -3.63 -1.34 -16.13
N ALA A 104 -4.44 -2.39 -15.95
CA ALA A 104 -5.47 -2.74 -16.94
C ALA A 104 -6.50 -1.60 -17.12
N LYS A 105 -6.79 -0.83 -16.06
CA LYS A 105 -7.74 0.29 -16.12
C LYS A 105 -7.16 1.56 -16.77
N GLU A 106 -5.84 1.67 -16.90
CA GLU A 106 -5.18 2.81 -17.55
C GLU A 106 -4.94 2.60 -19.06
N VAL A 107 -5.04 1.35 -19.55
CA VAL A 107 -4.91 1.03 -20.98
C VAL A 107 -6.26 1.09 -21.72
N ASP A 108 -7.36 0.97 -20.98
CA ASP A 108 -8.73 1.02 -21.51
C ASP A 108 -9.36 2.45 -21.49
N GLU A 109 -8.71 3.44 -20.88
CA GLU A 109 -9.10 4.88 -20.87
C GLU A 109 -8.27 5.69 -21.90
#